data_AF-A0A3A8JLP7-F1
#
_entry.id   AF-A0A3A8JLP7-F1
#
_cell.length_a   1.000
_cell.length_b   1.000
_cell.length_c   1.000
_cell.angle_alpha   90.00
_cell.angle_beta   90.00
_cell.angle_gamma   90.00
#
_symmetry.space_group_name_H-M   'P 1'
#
loop_
_entity.id
_entity.type
_entity.pdbx_description
1 polymer ?
#
loop_
_entity_poly.entity_id
_entity_poly.type
_entity_poly.pdbx_seq_one_letter_code
_entity_poly.pdbx_strand_id
1 'polypeptide(L)'
;MSHRLQPTVSDPVMEQVQRLRRELGGDISEVITEAISLLDKVVLEARRGARLTFVPLQPGQPVREYSSPALTRLEWRALEEQSIVLPAKDFDRVAAAVESPAKPARALRELSRRRRRERP
;
A
#
# COMPACT_ATOMS: atom_id res chain seq x y z
N MET A 1 -2.18 -11.07 -24.01
CA MET A 1 -3.06 -10.34 -24.96
C MET A 1 -3.12 -8.90 -24.48
N SER A 2 -2.91 -7.91 -25.35
CA SER A 2 -2.98 -6.48 -24.99
C SER A 2 -4.28 -5.90 -25.51
N HIS A 3 -4.99 -5.16 -24.66
CA HIS A 3 -6.25 -4.50 -24.99
C HIS A 3 -6.14 -3.01 -24.64
N ARG A 4 -6.70 -2.14 -25.49
CA ARG A 4 -6.69 -0.68 -25.29
C ARG A 4 -8.12 -0.18 -25.00
N LEU A 5 -8.25 0.65 -23.98
CA LEU A 5 -9.48 1.37 -23.67
C LEU A 5 -9.36 2.82 -24.19
N GLN A 6 -10.39 3.32 -24.88
CA GLN A 6 -10.50 4.71 -25.33
C GLN A 6 -11.88 5.27 -24.95
N PRO A 7 -12.07 5.64 -23.67
CA PRO A 7 -13.35 6.15 -23.22
C PRO A 7 -13.50 7.64 -23.54
N THR A 8 -14.71 8.05 -23.91
CA THR A 8 -15.15 9.44 -23.81
C THR A 8 -15.77 9.63 -22.44
N VAL A 9 -15.21 10.53 -21.63
CA VAL A 9 -15.70 10.84 -20.28
C VAL A 9 -16.12 12.30 -20.20
N SER A 10 -17.07 12.61 -19.34
CA SER A 10 -17.49 13.99 -19.07
C SER A 10 -16.46 14.73 -18.22
N ASP A 11 -16.48 16.06 -18.29
CA ASP A 11 -15.55 16.90 -17.53
C ASP A 11 -15.54 16.63 -16.01
N PRO A 12 -16.70 16.46 -15.33
CA PRO A 12 -16.70 16.16 -13.90
C PRO A 12 -16.00 14.84 -13.55
N VAL A 13 -16.13 13.82 -14.41
CA VAL A 13 -15.46 12.54 -14.22
C VAL A 13 -13.96 12.71 -14.41
N MET A 14 -13.54 13.47 -15.43
CA MET A 14 -12.12 13.76 -15.65
C MET A 14 -11.52 14.55 -14.48
N GLU A 15 -12.25 15.51 -13.90
CA GLU A 15 -11.81 16.24 -12.72
C GLU A 15 -11.60 15.33 -11.50
N GLN A 16 -12.47 14.35 -11.29
CA GLN A 16 -12.31 13.34 -10.24
C GLN A 16 -11.06 12.50 -10.47
N VAL A 17 -10.84 12.03 -11.70
CA VAL A 17 -9.64 11.26 -12.07
C VAL A 17 -8.38 12.09 -11.85
N GLN A 18 -8.37 13.37 -12.22
CA GLN A 18 -7.23 14.27 -11.97
C GLN A 18 -7.01 14.53 -10.47
N ARG A 19 -8.06 14.56 -9.66
CA ARG A 19 -7.93 14.66 -8.20
C ARG A 19 -7.25 13.41 -7.63
N LEU A 20 -7.76 12.23 -7.97
CA LEU A 20 -7.18 10.95 -7.54
C LEU A 20 -5.72 10.81 -7.98
N ARG A 21 -5.42 11.23 -9.21
CA ARG A 21 -4.06 11.28 -9.73
C ARG A 21 -3.12 12.13 -8.86
N ARG A 22 -3.58 13.31 -8.41
CA ARG A 22 -2.79 14.19 -7.53
C ARG A 22 -2.61 13.59 -6.15
N GLU A 23 -3.64 12.99 -5.58
CA GLU A 23 -3.59 12.40 -4.23
C GLU A 23 -2.72 11.13 -4.19
N LEU A 24 -2.73 10.33 -5.27
CA LEU A 24 -2.06 9.03 -5.32
C LEU A 24 -0.68 9.06 -6.02
N GLY A 25 -0.30 10.19 -6.64
CA GLY A 25 0.99 10.33 -7.33
C GLY A 25 1.19 9.40 -8.54
N GLY A 26 0.11 9.03 -9.23
CA GLY A 26 0.13 8.05 -10.34
C GLY A 26 -0.14 8.64 -11.73
N ASP A 27 0.01 7.80 -12.76
CA ASP A 27 -0.52 8.12 -14.09
C ASP A 27 -2.02 7.83 -14.17
N ILE A 28 -2.74 8.54 -15.05
CA ILE A 28 -4.19 8.35 -15.25
C ILE A 28 -4.53 6.89 -15.57
N SER A 29 -3.73 6.25 -16.43
CA SER A 29 -3.92 4.84 -16.79
C SER A 29 -3.74 3.91 -15.59
N GLU A 30 -2.77 4.18 -14.72
CA GLU A 30 -2.55 3.40 -13.49
C GLU A 30 -3.75 3.55 -12.54
N VAL A 31 -4.20 4.79 -12.32
CA VAL A 31 -5.37 5.10 -11.48
C VAL A 31 -6.63 4.40 -11.99
N ILE A 32 -6.91 4.49 -13.30
CA ILE A 32 -8.10 3.86 -13.89
C ILE A 32 -8.01 2.33 -13.81
N THR A 33 -6.85 1.76 -14.10
CA THR A 33 -6.65 0.30 -14.03
C THR A 33 -6.85 -0.21 -12.62
N GLU A 34 -6.33 0.50 -11.62
CA GLU A 34 -6.50 0.14 -10.23
C GLU A 34 -7.96 0.29 -9.78
N ALA A 35 -8.63 1.38 -10.17
CA ALA A 35 -10.04 1.60 -9.85
C ALA A 35 -10.95 0.47 -10.38
N ILE A 36 -10.70 0.01 -11.61
CA ILE A 36 -11.41 -1.14 -12.20
C ILE A 36 -11.12 -2.41 -11.41
N SER A 37 -9.86 -2.64 -11.03
CA SER A 37 -9.45 -3.83 -10.27
C SER A 37 -10.08 -3.87 -8.88
N LEU A 38 -10.14 -2.72 -8.19
CA LEU A 38 -10.83 -2.56 -6.93
C LEU A 38 -12.33 -2.81 -7.09
N LEU A 39 -12.96 -2.23 -8.10
CA LEU A 39 -14.39 -2.41 -8.36
C LEU A 39 -14.73 -3.89 -8.62
N ASP A 40 -13.97 -4.58 -9.46
CA ASP A 40 -14.15 -6.00 -9.73
C ASP A 40 -14.04 -6.82 -8.44
N LYS A 41 -13.00 -6.59 -7.64
CA LYS A 41 -12.82 -7.27 -6.35
C LYS A 41 -14.00 -7.04 -5.42
N VAL A 42 -14.45 -5.80 -5.31
CA VAL A 42 -15.58 -5.41 -4.46
C VAL A 42 -16.87 -6.12 -4.90
N VAL A 43 -17.15 -6.14 -6.21
CA VAL A 43 -18.31 -6.84 -6.78
C VAL A 43 -18.25 -8.34 -6.48
N LEU A 44 -17.08 -8.96 -6.65
CA LEU A 44 -16.90 -10.39 -6.35
C LEU A 44 -17.09 -10.72 -4.87
N GLU A 45 -16.59 -9.88 -3.95
CA GLU A 45 -16.79 -10.08 -2.52
C GLU A 45 -18.24 -9.82 -2.09
N ALA A 46 -18.90 -8.81 -2.67
CA ALA A 46 -20.31 -8.56 -2.43
C ALA A 46 -21.19 -9.75 -2.84
N ARG A 47 -20.89 -10.37 -3.98
CA ARG A 47 -21.55 -11.61 -4.43
C ARG A 47 -21.32 -12.80 -3.49
N ARG A 48 -20.22 -12.80 -2.72
CA ARG A 48 -19.90 -13.81 -1.70
C ARG A 48 -20.53 -13.50 -0.34
N GLY A 49 -21.38 -12.47 -0.24
CA GLY A 49 -22.05 -12.07 0.98
C GLY A 49 -21.25 -11.11 1.87
N ALA A 50 -20.11 -10.61 1.41
CA ALA A 50 -19.38 -9.57 2.13
C ALA A 50 -20.10 -8.21 1.99
N ARG A 51 -19.93 -7.33 3.00
CA ARG A 51 -20.44 -5.96 2.96
C ARG A 51 -19.26 -4.98 2.99
N LEU A 52 -19.41 -3.86 2.28
CA LEU A 52 -18.46 -2.75 2.33
C LEU A 52 -18.74 -1.90 3.56
N THR A 53 -17.68 -1.49 4.25
CA THR A 53 -17.76 -0.55 5.38
C THR A 53 -16.49 0.28 5.38
N PHE A 54 -16.65 1.58 5.55
CA PHE A 54 -15.54 2.49 5.81
C PHE A 54 -15.19 2.38 7.29
N VAL A 55 -14.02 1.84 7.59
CA VAL A 55 -13.53 1.70 8.97
C VAL A 55 -12.56 2.85 9.25
N PRO A 56 -12.73 3.62 10.34
CA PRO A 56 -11.73 4.60 10.73
C PRO A 56 -10.41 3.89 11.04
N LEU A 57 -9.28 4.58 10.89
CA LEU A 57 -7.94 4.05 11.15
C LEU A 57 -7.74 3.84 12.67
N GLN A 58 -8.43 2.86 13.26
CA GLN A 58 -8.24 2.47 14.65
C GLN A 58 -7.24 1.30 14.73
N PRO A 59 -6.34 1.29 15.73
CA PRO A 59 -5.45 0.15 15.95
C PRO A 59 -6.28 -1.04 16.46
N GLY A 60 -6.70 -1.93 15.54
CA GLY A 60 -7.55 -3.07 15.90
C GLY A 60 -8.27 -3.72 14.74
N GLN A 61 -7.49 -4.22 13.78
CA GLN A 61 -7.84 -5.16 12.69
C GLN A 61 -8.92 -4.74 11.66
N PRO A 62 -8.55 -4.55 10.38
CA PRO A 62 -9.53 -4.60 9.30
C PRO A 62 -10.16 -5.99 9.21
N VAL A 63 -11.48 -6.07 9.07
CA VAL A 63 -12.22 -7.35 8.93
C VAL A 63 -11.69 -8.14 7.73
N ARG A 64 -11.37 -7.45 6.63
CA ARG A 64 -10.60 -7.93 5.47
C ARG A 64 -9.93 -6.75 4.79
N GLU A 65 -8.66 -6.89 4.46
CA GLU A 65 -7.86 -5.89 3.73
C GLU A 65 -7.58 -6.41 2.32
N TYR A 66 -7.72 -5.53 1.33
CA TYR A 66 -7.28 -5.80 -0.04
C TYR A 66 -6.14 -4.84 -0.36
N SER A 67 -4.99 -5.41 -0.67
CA SER A 67 -3.82 -4.68 -1.13
C SER A 67 -3.36 -5.31 -2.44
N SER A 68 -3.23 -4.47 -3.48
CA SER A 68 -2.60 -4.86 -4.74
C SER A 68 -1.21 -4.22 -4.82
N PRO A 69 -0.26 -4.77 -5.60
CA PRO A 69 1.05 -4.13 -5.79
C PRO A 69 0.96 -2.71 -6.37
N ALA A 70 -0.06 -2.45 -7.20
CA ALA A 70 -0.30 -1.12 -7.76
C ALA A 70 -0.89 -0.18 -6.70
N LEU A 71 -1.91 -0.63 -5.95
CA LEU A 71 -2.46 0.11 -4.80
C LEU A 71 -1.36 0.45 -3.79
N THR A 72 -0.53 -0.53 -3.43
CA THR A 72 0.57 -0.34 -2.50
C THR A 72 1.51 0.75 -3.00
N ARG A 73 1.95 0.68 -4.27
CA ARG A 73 2.81 1.73 -4.84
C ARG A 73 2.15 3.11 -4.83
N LEU A 74 0.86 3.19 -5.12
CA LEU A 74 0.11 4.44 -5.06
C LEU A 74 0.02 4.97 -3.62
N GLU A 75 -0.23 4.11 -2.64
CA GLU A 75 -0.22 4.45 -1.22
C GLU A 75 1.15 4.94 -0.76
N TRP A 76 2.24 4.28 -1.17
CA TRP A 76 3.60 4.71 -0.85
C TRP A 76 3.96 6.06 -1.49
N ARG A 77 3.44 6.36 -2.69
CA ARG A 77 3.60 7.68 -3.32
C ARG A 77 2.75 8.76 -2.65
N ALA A 78 1.57 8.38 -2.16
CA ALA A 78 0.65 9.27 -1.45
C ALA A 78 1.12 9.60 -0.03
N LEU A 79 1.82 8.67 0.62
CA LEU A 79 2.50 8.90 1.88
C LEU A 79 3.66 9.86 1.62
N GLU A 80 3.57 11.07 2.17
CA GLU A 80 4.72 11.97 2.23
C GLU A 80 5.92 11.19 2.78
N GLU A 81 7.00 11.11 2.00
CA GLU A 81 8.26 10.54 2.47
C GLU A 81 8.61 11.27 3.77
N GLN A 82 8.43 10.62 4.90
CA GLN A 82 9.04 11.06 6.14
C GLN A 82 10.54 10.89 5.95
N SER A 83 11.16 11.92 5.37
CA SER A 83 12.59 11.97 5.18
C SER A 83 13.22 11.90 6.55
N ILE A 84 13.79 10.74 6.88
CA ILE A 84 14.56 10.57 8.10
C ILE A 84 15.90 11.25 7.83
N VAL A 85 15.97 12.54 8.17
CA VAL A 85 17.22 13.31 8.12
C VAL A 85 18.11 12.82 9.25
N LEU A 86 19.05 11.94 8.91
CA LEU A 86 20.06 11.47 9.85
C LEU A 86 21.08 12.59 10.10
N PRO A 87 21.40 12.89 11.37
CA PRO A 87 22.57 13.72 11.69
C PRO A 87 23.83 13.08 11.11
N ALA A 88 24.77 13.89 10.63
CA ALA A 88 26.00 13.40 9.98
C ALA A 88 26.76 12.35 10.81
N LYS A 89 26.78 12.50 12.13
CA LYS A 89 27.42 11.57 13.08
C LYS A 89 26.80 10.17 13.11
N ASP A 90 25.53 10.05 12.74
CA ASP A 90 24.78 8.79 12.78
C ASP A 90 24.71 8.12 11.40
N PHE A 91 25.07 8.85 10.33
CA PHE A 91 25.10 8.33 8.96
C PHE A 91 26.13 7.19 8.83
N ASP A 92 27.37 7.41 9.28
CA ASP A 92 28.44 6.41 9.22
C ASP A 92 28.09 5.15 10.03
N ARG A 93 27.39 5.32 11.15
CA ARG A 93 26.93 4.22 11.99
C ARG A 93 25.89 3.36 11.28
N VAL A 94 24.95 3.98 10.56
CA VAL A 94 23.95 3.27 9.77
C VAL A 94 24.61 2.59 8.57
N ALA A 95 25.50 3.28 7.85
CA ALA A 95 26.24 2.71 6.72
C ALA A 95 27.02 1.45 7.12
N ALA A 96 27.80 1.52 8.22
CA ALA A 96 28.55 0.38 8.73
C ALA A 96 27.65 -0.79 9.17
N ALA A 97 26.47 -0.50 9.75
CA ALA A 97 25.51 -1.52 10.15
C ALA A 97 24.81 -2.20 8.96
N VAL A 98 24.68 -1.51 7.82
CA VAL A 98 24.16 -2.07 6.57
C VAL A 98 25.20 -2.94 5.88
N GLU A 99 26.47 -2.49 5.83
CA GLU A 99 27.57 -3.28 5.26
C GLU A 99 27.88 -4.52 6.09
N SER A 100 27.84 -4.42 7.42
CA SER A 100 28.10 -5.52 8.34
C SER A 100 26.95 -5.73 9.32
N PRO A 101 25.87 -6.41 8.88
CA PRO A 101 24.71 -6.61 9.73
C PRO A 101 25.04 -7.52 10.91
N ALA A 102 24.75 -7.02 12.12
CA ALA A 102 24.92 -7.78 13.34
C ALA A 102 23.99 -9.01 13.36
N LYS A 103 24.48 -10.12 13.93
CA LYS A 103 23.64 -11.30 14.13
C LYS A 103 22.47 -10.95 15.08
N PRO A 104 21.25 -11.42 14.82
CA PRO A 104 20.11 -11.14 15.68
C PRO A 104 20.38 -11.55 17.13
N ALA A 105 20.07 -10.68 18.08
CA ALA A 105 20.19 -10.99 19.49
C ALA A 105 19.30 -12.18 19.88
N ARG A 106 19.68 -12.91 20.93
CA ARG A 106 18.94 -14.10 21.40
C ARG A 106 17.46 -13.78 21.67
N ALA A 107 17.19 -12.64 22.32
CA ALA A 107 15.83 -12.18 22.58
C ALA A 107 15.00 -12.00 21.29
N LEU A 108 15.57 -11.38 20.25
CA LEU A 108 14.91 -11.21 18.96
C LEU A 108 14.65 -12.55 18.25
N ARG A 109 15.56 -13.52 18.38
CA ARG A 109 15.36 -14.89 17.84
C ARG A 109 14.25 -15.64 18.57
N GLU A 110 14.16 -15.48 19.88
CA GLU A 110 13.09 -16.10 20.67
C GLU A 110 11.73 -15.48 20.34
N LEU A 111 11.67 -14.15 20.18
CA LEU A 111 10.46 -13.41 19.83
C LEU A 111 9.98 -13.74 18.40
N SER A 112 10.89 -13.86 17.43
CA SER A 112 10.54 -14.28 16.07
C SER A 112 10.03 -15.73 16.00
N ARG A 113 10.57 -16.63 16.83
CA ARG A 113 10.10 -18.02 16.96
C ARG A 113 8.71 -18.10 17.58
N ARG A 114 8.41 -17.28 18.60
CA ARG A 114 7.07 -17.21 19.21
C ARG A 114 6.04 -16.70 18.20
N ARG A 115 6.32 -15.60 17.49
CA ARG A 115 5.42 -15.09 16.43
C ARG A 115 5.18 -16.07 15.29
N ARG A 116 6.16 -16.90 14.92
CA ARG A 116 5.96 -17.97 13.91
C ARG A 116 5.05 -19.08 14.39
N ARG A 117 4.97 -19.33 15.71
CA ARG A 117 4.10 -20.35 16.30
C ARG A 117 2.67 -19.86 16.53
N GLU A 118 2.48 -18.55 16.68
CA GLU A 118 1.18 -17.91 16.93
C GLU A 118 0.44 -17.48 15.66
N ARG A 119 1.07 -17.62 14.47
CA ARG A 119 0.36 -17.47 13.19
C ARG A 119 -0.41 -18.77 12.91
N PRO A 120 -1.75 -18.73 12.74
CA PRO A 120 -2.53 -19.88 12.30
C PRO A 120 -2.14 -20.34 10.89
#